data_AF-A0A8T7LSK5-F1
#
_entry.id   AF-A0A8T7LSK5-F1
#
_cell.length_a   1.000
_cell.length_b   1.000
_cell.length_c   1.000
_cell.angle_alpha   90.00
_cell.angle_beta   90.00
_cell.angle_gamma   90.00
#
_symmetry.space_group_name_H-M   'P 1'
#
loop_
_entity.id
_entity.type
_entity.pdbx_description
1 polymer ?
#
loop_
_entity_poly.entity_id
_entity_poly.type
_entity_poly.pdbx_seq_one_letter_code
_entity_poly.pdbx_strand_id
1 'polypeptide(L)'
;MQTKTFAAPALYGDHHVMEVRRILLGTEGVVDVYASSAFQVIEVTFDPKKIKAEQIEARLREAGYLDELPIPAEPAGAVRKVDDDGAFRHTAVYETVKNTVAFAQRVNYQGRPLWPCPGMGVVKAEEQ
;
A
#
# COMPACT_ATOMS: atom_id res chain seq x y z
N MET A 1 13.86 -6.07 -27.28
CA MET A 1 13.09 -5.56 -26.13
C MET A 1 11.71 -6.16 -26.16
N GLN A 2 11.13 -6.40 -24.99
CA GLN A 2 9.75 -6.88 -24.82
C GLN A 2 9.04 -5.98 -23.81
N THR A 3 7.74 -5.77 -23.99
CA THR A 3 6.91 -5.04 -23.05
C THR A 3 5.88 -5.98 -22.42
N LYS A 4 5.69 -5.88 -21.10
CA LYS A 4 4.64 -6.60 -20.36
C LYS A 4 3.92 -5.66 -19.41
N THR A 5 2.61 -5.80 -19.34
CA THR A 5 1.72 -5.05 -18.46
C THR A 5 1.27 -5.93 -17.30
N PHE A 6 1.24 -5.36 -16.10
CA PHE A 6 0.83 -6.00 -14.85
C PHE A 6 -0.30 -5.19 -14.20
N ALA A 7 -1.33 -5.86 -13.71
CA ALA A 7 -2.30 -5.27 -12.81
C ALA A 7 -1.66 -5.05 -11.44
N ALA A 8 -1.86 -3.89 -10.84
CA ALA A 8 -1.25 -3.50 -9.58
C ALA A 8 -2.31 -2.91 -8.62
N PRO A 9 -3.22 -3.73 -8.09
CA PRO A 9 -4.35 -3.27 -7.25
C PRO A 9 -3.94 -2.56 -5.96
N ALA A 10 -2.69 -2.73 -5.49
CA ALA A 10 -2.14 -2.03 -4.33
C ALA A 10 -1.37 -0.74 -4.68
N LEU A 11 -1.39 -0.29 -5.94
CA LEU A 11 -0.70 0.92 -6.40
C LEU A 11 -1.53 2.18 -6.17
N TYR A 12 -1.44 2.77 -4.98
CA TYR A 12 -2.18 3.97 -4.59
C TYR A 12 -1.27 5.18 -4.41
N GLY A 13 -1.63 6.31 -5.02
CA GLY A 13 -0.86 7.55 -4.88
C GLY A 13 0.46 7.58 -5.64
N ASP A 14 1.10 8.74 -5.60
CA ASP A 14 2.34 9.09 -6.31
C ASP A 14 3.58 8.41 -5.70
N HIS A 15 3.66 8.32 -4.38
CA HIS A 15 4.76 7.67 -3.67
C HIS A 15 4.90 6.17 -4.01
N HIS A 16 3.80 5.46 -4.27
CA HIS A 16 3.85 4.08 -4.77
C HIS A 16 4.42 4.01 -6.19
N VAL A 17 4.06 4.97 -7.06
CA VAL A 17 4.59 5.04 -8.44
C VAL A 17 6.10 5.26 -8.42
N MET A 18 6.60 6.16 -7.58
CA MET A 18 8.03 6.40 -7.42
C MET A 18 8.76 5.15 -6.93
N GLU A 19 8.20 4.44 -5.95
CA GLU A 19 8.81 3.27 -5.36
C GLU A 19 8.87 2.07 -6.33
N VAL A 20 7.80 1.79 -7.07
CA VAL A 20 7.81 0.78 -8.14
C VAL A 20 8.89 1.07 -9.16
N ARG A 21 9.00 2.33 -9.61
CA ARG A 21 10.04 2.74 -10.56
C ARG A 21 11.43 2.51 -9.98
N ARG A 22 11.66 2.84 -8.71
CA ARG A 22 12.93 2.60 -8.02
C ARG A 22 13.31 1.11 -8.01
N ILE A 23 12.36 0.24 -7.63
CA ILE A 23 12.56 -1.21 -7.56
C ILE A 23 12.89 -1.79 -8.94
N LEU A 24 12.10 -1.43 -9.95
CA LEU A 24 12.21 -2.01 -11.29
C LEU A 24 13.40 -1.45 -12.08
N LEU A 25 13.63 -0.13 -12.07
CA LEU A 25 14.78 0.47 -12.77
C LEU A 25 16.12 0.10 -12.12
N GLY A 26 16.12 -0.28 -10.84
CA GLY A 26 17.29 -0.88 -10.18
C GLY A 26 17.55 -2.35 -10.54
N THR A 27 16.71 -2.97 -11.38
CA THR A 27 16.84 -4.36 -11.79
C THR A 27 17.51 -4.46 -13.15
N GLU A 28 18.59 -5.25 -13.25
CA GLU A 28 19.30 -5.44 -14.52
C GLU A 28 18.39 -6.02 -15.59
N GLY A 29 18.43 -5.43 -16.79
CA GLY A 29 17.62 -5.85 -17.93
C GLY A 29 16.30 -5.11 -18.07
N VAL A 30 15.86 -4.35 -17.06
CA VAL A 30 14.75 -3.41 -17.20
C VAL A 30 15.26 -2.15 -17.92
N VAL A 31 14.48 -1.67 -18.89
CA VAL A 31 14.83 -0.54 -19.77
C VAL A 31 13.96 0.66 -19.47
N ASP A 32 12.65 0.45 -19.36
CA ASP A 32 11.69 1.50 -19.05
C ASP A 32 10.51 0.95 -18.23
N VAL A 33 9.88 1.84 -17.47
CA VAL A 33 8.77 1.53 -16.57
C VAL A 33 7.74 2.65 -16.65
N TYR A 34 6.54 2.33 -17.11
CA TYR A 34 5.37 3.17 -16.97
C TYR A 34 4.51 2.64 -15.81
N ALA A 35 4.27 3.44 -14.78
CA ALA A 35 3.42 3.05 -13.66
C ALA A 35 2.37 4.14 -13.40
N SER A 36 1.11 3.72 -13.26
CA SER A 36 -0.02 4.64 -13.06
C SER A 36 -0.90 4.20 -11.92
N SER A 37 -0.94 4.99 -10.85
CA SER A 37 -1.87 4.78 -9.72
C SER A 37 -3.32 5.05 -10.11
N ALA A 38 -3.57 5.90 -11.10
CA ALA A 38 -4.92 6.19 -11.59
C ALA A 38 -5.55 4.99 -12.29
N PHE A 39 -4.74 4.18 -12.97
CA PHE A 39 -5.20 2.97 -13.67
C PHE A 39 -4.82 1.67 -12.97
N GLN A 40 -4.05 1.73 -11.87
CA GLN A 40 -3.53 0.57 -11.14
C GLN A 40 -2.80 -0.41 -12.07
N VAL A 41 -1.93 0.13 -12.93
CA VAL A 41 -1.20 -0.63 -13.95
C VAL A 41 0.29 -0.29 -13.92
N ILE A 42 1.11 -1.31 -14.13
CA ILE A 42 2.56 -1.21 -14.31
C ILE A 42 2.90 -1.85 -15.66
N GLU A 43 3.45 -1.08 -16.58
CA GLU A 43 4.01 -1.55 -17.84
C GLU A 43 5.53 -1.47 -17.81
N VAL A 44 6.19 -2.55 -18.19
CA VAL A 44 7.65 -2.69 -18.11
C VAL A 44 8.20 -3.11 -19.46
N THR A 45 9.17 -2.35 -19.96
CA THR A 45 9.99 -2.73 -21.11
C THR A 45 11.31 -3.31 -20.62
N PHE A 46 11.65 -4.51 -21.07
CA PHE A 46 12.85 -5.23 -20.62
C PHE A 46 13.55 -6.00 -21.76
N ASP A 47 14.81 -6.37 -21.51
CA ASP A 47 15.58 -7.28 -22.38
C ASP A 47 15.36 -8.74 -21.95
N PRO A 48 14.65 -9.56 -22.75
CA PRO A 48 14.36 -10.95 -22.41
C PRO A 48 15.62 -11.84 -22.34
N LYS A 49 16.78 -11.36 -22.81
CA LYS A 49 18.06 -12.07 -22.66
C LYS A 49 18.66 -11.91 -21.25
N LYS A 50 18.28 -10.86 -20.52
CA LYS A 50 18.82 -10.51 -19.20
C LYS A 50 17.86 -10.84 -18.07
N ILE A 51 16.56 -10.64 -18.29
CA ILE A 51 15.52 -10.87 -17.30
C ILE A 51 14.26 -11.42 -17.95
N LYS A 52 13.58 -12.33 -17.25
CA LYS A 52 12.29 -12.86 -17.69
C LYS A 52 11.13 -12.15 -17.01
N ALA A 53 9.99 -12.16 -17.68
CA ALA A 53 8.74 -11.59 -17.17
C ALA A 53 8.34 -12.12 -15.79
N GLU A 54 8.61 -13.39 -15.50
CA GLU A 54 8.28 -14.05 -14.23
C GLU A 54 9.15 -13.51 -13.08
N GLN A 55 10.39 -13.09 -13.36
CA GLN A 55 11.27 -12.50 -12.35
C GLN A 55 10.82 -11.08 -11.97
N ILE A 56 10.34 -10.31 -12.95
CA ILE A 56 9.73 -9.00 -12.74
C ILE A 56 8.45 -9.15 -11.91
N GLU A 57 7.62 -10.13 -12.25
CA GLU A 57 6.40 -10.43 -11.51
C GLU A 57 6.68 -10.82 -10.06
N ALA A 58 7.68 -11.68 -9.83
CA ALA A 58 8.08 -12.10 -8.49
C ALA A 58 8.55 -10.90 -7.65
N ARG A 59 9.35 -9.99 -8.22
CA ARG A 59 9.78 -8.74 -7.57
C ARG A 59 8.59 -7.85 -7.18
N LEU A 60 7.62 -7.67 -8.09
CA LEU A 60 6.44 -6.86 -7.81
C LEU A 60 5.51 -7.49 -6.76
N ARG A 61 5.39 -8.82 -6.76
CA ARG A 61 4.65 -9.57 -5.75
C ARG A 61 5.32 -9.49 -4.38
N GLU A 62 6.63 -9.68 -4.31
CA GLU A 62 7.42 -9.52 -3.08
C GLU A 62 7.30 -8.11 -2.50
N ALA A 63 7.25 -7.09 -3.36
CA ALA A 63 7.02 -5.71 -2.95
C ALA A 63 5.57 -5.42 -2.52
N GLY A 64 4.62 -6.34 -2.78
CA GLY A 64 3.22 -6.23 -2.37
C GLY A 64 2.32 -5.43 -3.31
N TYR A 65 2.68 -5.29 -4.59
CA TYR A 65 1.90 -4.49 -5.54
C TYR A 65 0.84 -5.27 -6.33
N LEU A 66 1.02 -6.59 -6.50
CA LEU A 66 0.17 -7.41 -7.39
C LEU A 66 -1.09 -7.96 -6.69
N ASP A 67 -1.12 -7.95 -5.36
CA ASP A 67 -2.24 -8.43 -4.56
C ASP A 67 -3.03 -7.24 -3.98
N GLU A 68 -4.29 -7.46 -3.63
CA GLU A 68 -5.09 -6.42 -2.97
C GLU A 68 -4.53 -6.10 -1.58
N LEU A 69 -4.62 -4.83 -1.19
CA LEU A 69 -4.28 -4.45 0.18
C LEU A 69 -5.28 -5.09 1.15
N PRO A 70 -4.81 -5.74 2.23
CA PRO A 70 -5.68 -6.32 3.25
C PRO A 70 -6.26 -5.20 4.12
N ILE A 71 -7.20 -4.44 3.57
CA ILE A 71 -7.92 -3.38 4.27
C ILE A 71 -9.10 -4.03 5.01
N PRO A 72 -9.20 -3.88 6.35
CA PRO A 72 -10.37 -4.34 7.09
C PRO A 72 -11.63 -3.70 6.53
N ALA A 73 -12.60 -4.51 6.13
CA ALA A 73 -13.90 -4.01 5.72
C ALA A 73 -14.68 -3.54 6.95
N GLU A 74 -15.33 -2.38 6.85
CA GLU A 74 -16.27 -1.96 7.89
C GLU A 74 -17.48 -2.90 7.88
N PRO A 75 -17.88 -3.44 9.04
CA PRO A 75 -19.07 -4.28 9.13
C PRO A 75 -20.32 -3.46 8.82
N ALA A 76 -21.28 -4.06 8.12
CA ALA A 76 -22.52 -3.39 7.71
C ALA A 76 -23.45 -3.00 8.88
N GLY A 77 -23.15 -3.44 10.10
CA GLY A 77 -23.95 -3.19 11.31
C GLY A 77 -23.14 -2.48 12.40
N ALA A 78 -23.86 -1.92 13.39
CA ALA A 78 -23.24 -1.26 14.52
C ALA A 78 -22.41 -2.25 15.36
N VAL A 79 -21.09 -2.05 15.40
CA VAL A 79 -20.17 -2.85 16.22
C VAL A 79 -20.46 -2.60 17.70
N ARG A 80 -20.81 -3.66 18.42
CA ARG A 80 -20.98 -3.65 19.87
C ARG A 80 -19.72 -4.26 20.49
N LYS A 81 -19.16 -3.57 21.51
CA LYS A 81 -17.97 -4.00 22.27
C LYS A 81 -18.06 -5.39 22.94
N VAL A 82 -19.20 -6.07 22.83
CA VAL A 82 -19.42 -7.40 23.43
C VAL A 82 -18.86 -8.50 22.54
N ASP A 83 -18.78 -8.29 21.22
CA ASP A 83 -18.52 -9.34 20.23
C ASP A 83 -17.20 -9.18 19.46
N ASP A 84 -16.55 -8.00 19.49
CA ASP A 84 -15.34 -7.71 18.69
C ASP A 84 -14.49 -6.55 19.28
N ASP A 85 -13.15 -6.70 19.20
CA ASP A 85 -12.13 -5.71 19.60
C ASP A 85 -11.77 -4.73 18.46
N GLY A 86 -12.49 -4.78 17.35
CA GLY A 86 -12.25 -3.92 16.18
C GLY A 86 -12.33 -2.43 16.48
N ALA A 87 -11.27 -1.70 16.15
CA ALA A 87 -11.20 -0.25 16.28
C ALA A 87 -11.94 0.43 15.12
N PHE A 88 -13.24 0.71 15.31
CA PHE A 88 -14.08 1.40 14.31
C PHE A 88 -14.55 2.77 14.80
N ARG A 89 -14.99 3.61 13.87
CA ARG A 89 -15.46 4.97 14.16
C ARG A 89 -16.76 4.92 14.97
N HIS A 90 -16.68 5.17 16.28
CA HIS A 90 -17.86 5.34 17.13
C HIS A 90 -18.19 6.83 17.27
N THR A 91 -19.41 7.23 16.90
CA THR A 91 -19.95 8.53 17.27
C THR A 91 -20.90 8.33 18.45
N ALA A 92 -20.59 8.95 19.59
CA ALA A 92 -21.45 8.96 20.76
C ALA A 92 -21.90 10.40 21.02
N VAL A 93 -23.19 10.59 21.32
CA VAL A 93 -23.76 11.88 21.70
C VAL A 93 -23.97 11.88 23.21
N TYR A 94 -23.34 12.82 23.90
CA TYR A 94 -23.51 13.02 25.34
C TYR A 94 -24.19 14.37 25.55
N GLU A 95 -25.27 14.37 26.34
CA GLU A 95 -26.10 15.56 26.58
C GLU A 95 -25.29 16.74 27.17
N THR A 96 -24.31 16.43 28.02
CA THR A 96 -23.38 17.41 28.62
C THR A 96 -22.44 18.10 27.62
N VAL A 97 -22.26 17.54 26.42
CA VAL A 97 -21.25 17.99 25.45
C VAL A 97 -21.86 18.99 24.43
N LYS A 98 -23.15 19.31 24.54
CA LYS A 98 -23.89 20.27 23.70
C LYS A 98 -23.58 20.08 22.19
N ASN A 99 -23.08 21.12 21.51
CA ASN A 99 -22.86 21.16 20.06
C ASN A 99 -21.44 20.73 19.63
N THR A 100 -20.66 20.09 20.51
CA THR A 100 -19.26 19.74 20.21
C THR A 100 -19.14 18.26 19.91
N VAL A 101 -18.60 17.92 18.73
CA VAL A 101 -18.23 16.54 18.37
C VAL A 101 -16.70 16.43 18.44
N ALA A 102 -16.20 15.45 19.21
CA ALA A 102 -14.78 15.15 19.30
C ALA A 102 -14.51 13.69 18.93
N PHE A 103 -13.47 13.46 18.13
CA PHE A 103 -13.02 12.14 17.73
C PHE A 103 -11.64 11.88 18.32
N ALA A 104 -11.46 10.74 18.97
CA ALA A 104 -10.16 10.30 19.48
C ALA A 104 -9.97 8.82 19.16
N GLN A 105 -8.83 8.48 18.57
CA GLN A 105 -8.42 7.10 18.33
C GLN A 105 -7.08 6.87 19.01
N ARG A 106 -7.01 5.88 19.89
CA ARG A 106 -5.72 5.40 20.40
C ARG A 106 -5.15 4.43 19.37
N VAL A 107 -4.12 4.85 18.66
CA VAL A 107 -3.35 3.99 17.76
C VAL A 107 -2.08 3.53 18.47
N ASN A 108 -1.86 2.21 18.54
CA ASN A 108 -0.61 1.67 19.05
C ASN A 108 0.51 2.01 18.06
N TYR A 109 1.63 2.54 18.55
CA TYR A 109 2.79 2.82 17.69
C TYR A 109 3.37 1.51 17.16
N GLN A 110 3.40 1.36 15.83
CA GLN A 110 3.93 0.16 15.16
C GLN A 110 5.29 0.39 14.49
N GLY A 111 5.94 1.54 14.72
CA GLY A 111 7.22 1.87 14.07
C GLY A 111 7.12 2.17 12.57
N ARG A 112 5.91 2.22 12.01
CA ARG A 112 5.65 2.52 10.60
C ARG A 112 5.01 3.90 10.45
N PRO A 113 5.27 4.65 9.36
CA PRO A 113 4.46 5.82 9.03
C PRO A 113 2.98 5.40 8.92
N LEU A 114 2.08 6.38 9.07
CA LEU A 114 0.64 6.22 9.31
C LEU A 114 -0.12 5.25 8.38
N TRP A 115 0.42 4.90 7.21
CA TRP A 115 -0.15 3.89 6.31
C TRP A 115 0.90 2.85 5.88
N PRO A 116 0.58 1.54 5.87
CA PRO A 116 1.48 0.51 5.37
C PRO A 116 1.55 0.58 3.84
N CYS A 117 2.47 1.38 3.30
CA CYS A 117 2.70 1.44 1.86
C CYS A 117 3.57 0.25 1.41
N PRO A 118 3.15 -0.54 0.39
CA PRO A 118 3.97 -1.61 -0.19
C PRO A 118 5.30 -1.07 -0.72
N GLY A 119 6.34 -1.91 -0.69
CA GLY A 119 7.71 -1.53 -1.06
C GLY A 119 8.43 -0.63 -0.05
N MET A 120 7.72 0.03 0.88
CA MET A 120 8.29 0.95 1.85
C MET A 120 8.36 0.32 3.25
N GLY A 121 9.59 0.10 3.71
CA GLY A 121 9.88 -0.40 5.05
C GLY A 121 9.91 0.69 6.13
N VAL A 122 10.19 0.28 7.36
CA VAL A 122 10.50 1.19 8.47
C VAL A 122 11.75 1.98 8.09
N VAL A 123 11.71 3.31 8.25
CA VAL A 123 12.91 4.16 8.10
C VAL A 123 13.89 3.71 9.17
N LYS A 124 15.01 3.13 8.75
CA LYS A 124 16.10 2.79 9.66
C LYS A 124 16.74 4.10 10.10
N ALA A 125 16.73 4.39 11.40
CA ALA A 125 17.60 5.44 11.93
C ALA A 125 19.04 4.99 11.69
N GLU A 126 19.86 5.83 11.06
CA GLU A 126 21.30 5.62 11.05
C GLU A 126 21.80 5.77 12.49
N GLU A 127 22.36 4.70 13.07
CA GLU A 127 23.16 4.82 14.29
C GLU A 127 24.38 5.68 13.96
N GLN A 128 24.49 6.84 14.61
CA GLN A 128 25.66 7.72 14.56
C GLN A 128 26.76 7.19 15.48
#